data_AF-A0A8T3RGJ7-F1
#
_entry.id   AF-A0A8T3RGJ7-F1
#
_cell.length_a   1.000
_cell.length_b   1.000
_cell.length_c   1.000
_cell.angle_alpha   90.00
_cell.angle_beta   90.00
_cell.angle_gamma   90.00
#
_symmetry.space_group_name_H-M   'P 1'
#
loop_
_entity.id
_entity.type
_entity.pdbx_description
1 polymer ?
#
loop_
_entity_poly.entity_id
_entity_poly.type
_entity_poly.pdbx_seq_one_letter_code
_entity_poly.pdbx_strand_id
1 'polypeptide(L)'
;GFRFDLAAALARGFHEVDRLSAFFDLIQQDPTVSAVKLIAEPWDVGEGGYQVGNFPPLWSEWNGRYRDTVRDFWRRKPESLADFGYRFTGSSDFYETTGRRPHASINFVTAHDGFTLRDLVSYSQKHNQANGEDGRDGTDDNRSWNCGAEGPTDDPQVERLRARQQRNFLATLMLSQGVPMLLGGDELGRTQNGNNNAYCQDDEISWYDWGSVDGPLLEFSSRLIALRRAHPVFRRRRWFQDRPIHGQGTRDIAWFTPEGVEMTEEAWASGMVNALGIWMSGAGLLGSDYEPVPDDTFYVIISSRDGASSFRLPSTAFGDRWKVVFDTDADPSFPAIPAMHPAGAALPVESNSVILLRRIDVA
;
A
#
# COMPACT_ATOMS: atom_id res chain seq x y z
N GLY A 1 -6.59 -5.45 -21.83
CA GLY A 1 -5.91 -6.14 -20.72
C GLY A 1 -6.96 -6.81 -19.87
N PHE A 2 -6.57 -7.78 -19.04
CA PHE A 2 -7.49 -8.64 -18.30
C PHE A 2 -6.99 -8.85 -16.86
N ARG A 3 -7.92 -8.96 -15.91
CA ARG A 3 -7.69 -9.56 -14.58
C ARG A 3 -8.39 -10.90 -14.56
N PHE A 4 -7.63 -11.97 -14.41
CA PHE A 4 -8.13 -13.35 -14.37
C PHE A 4 -8.47 -13.70 -12.92
N ASP A 5 -9.74 -14.03 -12.70
CA ASP A 5 -10.26 -14.56 -11.44
C ASP A 5 -9.77 -15.99 -11.22
N LEU A 6 -9.42 -16.30 -9.98
CA LEU A 6 -8.87 -17.59 -9.54
C LEU A 6 -7.87 -18.18 -10.55
N ALA A 7 -6.89 -17.38 -10.97
CA ALA A 7 -6.08 -17.65 -12.16
C ALA A 7 -5.24 -18.93 -12.03
N ALA A 8 -4.97 -19.40 -10.80
CA ALA A 8 -4.28 -20.67 -10.57
C ALA A 8 -5.08 -21.87 -11.09
N ALA A 9 -6.42 -21.79 -11.12
CA ALA A 9 -7.28 -22.86 -11.62
C ALA A 9 -7.06 -23.12 -13.12
N LEU A 10 -6.66 -22.10 -13.89
CA LEU A 10 -6.36 -22.21 -15.33
C LEU A 10 -5.09 -23.04 -15.60
N ALA A 11 -4.24 -23.21 -14.59
CA ALA A 11 -2.97 -23.91 -14.66
C ALA A 11 -3.04 -25.33 -14.07
N ARG A 12 -4.24 -25.82 -13.75
CA ARG A 12 -4.42 -27.18 -13.24
C ARG A 12 -4.36 -28.19 -14.39
N GLY A 13 -3.32 -29.03 -14.37
CA GLY A 13 -3.10 -30.09 -15.37
C GLY A 13 -3.71 -31.45 -15.01
N PHE A 14 -3.96 -31.71 -13.71
CA PHE A 14 -4.72 -32.84 -13.13
C PHE A 14 -5.09 -32.49 -11.68
N HIS A 15 -4.24 -32.84 -10.70
CA HIS A 15 -4.39 -32.49 -9.28
C HIS A 15 -3.46 -31.34 -8.83
N GLU A 16 -2.41 -31.04 -9.61
CA GLU A 16 -1.41 -30.02 -9.30
C GLU A 16 -1.52 -28.80 -10.21
N VAL A 17 -1.02 -27.66 -9.72
CA VAL A 17 -0.89 -26.42 -10.49
C VAL A 17 0.47 -26.41 -11.17
N ASP A 18 0.49 -26.45 -12.51
CA ASP A 18 1.72 -26.43 -13.30
C ASP A 18 1.92 -25.09 -14.01
N ARG A 19 3.02 -24.41 -13.72
CA ARG A 19 3.42 -23.15 -14.36
C ARG A 19 3.71 -23.29 -15.85
N LEU A 20 3.96 -24.52 -16.32
CA LEU A 20 4.16 -24.89 -17.72
C LEU A 20 2.89 -25.50 -18.33
N SER A 21 1.71 -25.17 -17.79
CA SER A 21 0.46 -25.56 -18.43
C SER A 21 0.39 -25.03 -19.86
N ALA A 22 -0.18 -25.84 -20.76
CA ALA A 22 -0.36 -25.46 -22.16
C ALA A 22 -1.08 -24.10 -22.32
N PHE A 23 -1.94 -23.74 -21.35
CA PHE A 23 -2.61 -22.45 -21.32
C PHE A 23 -1.63 -21.27 -21.25
N PHE A 24 -0.65 -21.31 -20.34
CA PHE A 24 0.32 -20.22 -20.20
C PHE A 24 1.26 -20.14 -21.40
N ASP A 25 1.69 -21.27 -21.94
CA ASP A 25 2.52 -21.32 -23.15
C ASP A 25 1.79 -20.66 -24.34
N LEU A 26 0.51 -21.00 -24.54
CA LEU A 26 -0.32 -20.42 -25.59
C LEU A 26 -0.50 -18.91 -25.42
N ILE A 27 -0.80 -18.44 -24.21
CA ILE A 27 -0.93 -17.00 -23.93
C ILE A 27 0.39 -16.26 -24.17
N GLN A 28 1.51 -16.85 -23.77
CA GLN A 28 2.81 -16.21 -23.84
C GLN A 28 3.30 -16.06 -25.28
N GLN A 29 3.00 -17.01 -26.16
CA GLN A 29 3.40 -16.95 -27.57
C GLN A 29 2.40 -16.22 -28.47
N ASP A 30 1.15 -16.02 -28.03
CA ASP A 30 0.13 -15.38 -28.87
C ASP A 30 0.48 -13.90 -29.14
N PRO A 31 0.56 -13.46 -30.41
CA PRO A 31 1.02 -12.11 -30.75
C PRO A 31 0.05 -11.00 -30.33
N THR A 32 -1.20 -11.33 -30.03
CA THR A 32 -2.22 -10.35 -29.60
C THR A 32 -2.31 -10.28 -28.08
N VAL A 33 -2.42 -11.44 -27.42
CA VAL A 33 -2.63 -11.54 -25.97
C VAL A 33 -1.35 -11.21 -25.20
N SER A 34 -0.17 -11.61 -25.69
CA SER A 34 1.11 -11.28 -25.03
C SER A 34 1.42 -9.78 -24.98
N ALA A 35 0.77 -8.97 -25.83
CA ALA A 35 0.94 -7.52 -25.90
C ALA A 35 0.01 -6.73 -24.96
N VAL A 36 -0.97 -7.38 -24.33
CA VAL A 36 -1.89 -6.71 -23.38
C VAL A 36 -1.46 -6.93 -21.93
N LYS A 37 -1.97 -6.08 -21.02
CA LYS A 37 -1.78 -6.28 -19.58
C LYS A 37 -2.51 -7.53 -19.10
N LEU A 38 -1.80 -8.43 -18.45
CA LEU A 38 -2.33 -9.65 -17.82
C LEU A 38 -2.13 -9.55 -16.30
N ILE A 39 -3.24 -9.62 -15.56
CA ILE A 39 -3.24 -9.58 -14.11
C ILE A 39 -3.87 -10.88 -13.60
N ALA A 40 -3.21 -11.56 -12.67
CA ALA A 40 -3.74 -12.77 -12.04
C ALA A 40 -4.24 -12.46 -10.63
N GLU A 41 -5.33 -13.11 -10.24
CA GLU A 41 -5.53 -13.54 -8.86
C GLU A 41 -4.70 -14.82 -8.65
N PRO A 42 -3.55 -14.74 -7.96
CA PRO A 42 -2.56 -15.81 -7.99
C PRO A 42 -2.88 -16.91 -6.96
N TRP A 43 -4.16 -17.26 -6.82
CA TRP A 43 -4.60 -18.38 -6.01
C TRP A 43 -5.88 -19.01 -6.55
N ASP A 44 -6.20 -20.20 -6.06
CA ASP A 44 -7.54 -20.80 -6.15
C ASP A 44 -7.91 -21.48 -4.83
N VAL A 45 -9.12 -22.03 -4.75
CA VAL A 45 -9.64 -22.70 -3.54
C VAL A 45 -9.13 -24.15 -3.36
N GLY A 46 -8.41 -24.70 -4.35
CA GLY A 46 -7.93 -26.07 -4.31
C GLY A 46 -6.62 -26.21 -3.52
N GLU A 47 -6.28 -27.45 -3.18
CA GLU A 47 -4.99 -27.76 -2.55
C GLU A 47 -3.83 -27.29 -3.44
N GLY A 48 -2.80 -26.70 -2.82
CA GLY A 48 -1.66 -26.11 -3.53
C GLY A 48 -2.02 -24.88 -4.38
N GLY A 49 -3.22 -24.32 -4.21
CA GLY A 49 -3.74 -23.22 -5.02
C GLY A 49 -2.99 -21.90 -4.87
N TYR A 50 -2.31 -21.65 -3.74
CA TYR A 50 -1.63 -20.38 -3.48
C TYR A 50 -0.32 -20.25 -4.27
N GLN A 51 -0.32 -19.38 -5.28
CA GLN A 51 0.71 -19.27 -6.32
C GLN A 51 1.25 -17.83 -6.46
N VAL A 52 1.23 -17.05 -5.38
CA VAL A 52 1.89 -15.73 -5.36
C VAL A 52 3.37 -15.89 -5.68
N GLY A 53 3.89 -15.04 -6.57
CA GLY A 53 5.27 -15.10 -7.06
C GLY A 53 5.48 -16.14 -8.17
N ASN A 54 4.46 -16.92 -8.52
CA ASN A 54 4.65 -18.12 -9.32
C ASN A 54 4.14 -18.01 -10.76
N PHE A 55 3.51 -16.90 -11.16
CA PHE A 55 3.05 -16.71 -12.53
C PHE A 55 4.21 -16.35 -13.49
N PRO A 56 4.05 -16.61 -14.80
CA PRO A 56 5.06 -16.29 -15.81
C PRO A 56 5.42 -14.79 -15.87
N PRO A 57 6.59 -14.41 -16.42
CA PRO A 57 7.12 -13.04 -16.36
C PRO A 57 6.22 -11.92 -16.92
N LEU A 58 5.33 -12.22 -17.88
CA LEU A 58 4.40 -11.23 -18.47
C LEU A 58 3.26 -10.83 -17.51
N TRP A 59 3.06 -11.57 -16.43
CA TRP A 59 1.92 -11.40 -15.53
C TRP A 59 2.27 -10.50 -14.36
N SER A 60 1.32 -9.62 -14.04
CA SER A 60 1.24 -8.98 -12.73
C SER A 60 0.25 -9.76 -11.86
N GLU A 61 0.39 -9.68 -10.55
CA GLU A 61 -0.38 -10.48 -9.61
C GLU A 61 -0.99 -9.59 -8.54
N TRP A 62 -2.24 -9.84 -8.18
CA TRP A 62 -2.83 -9.31 -6.95
C TRP A 62 -1.99 -9.76 -5.76
N ASN A 63 -1.38 -8.80 -5.07
CA ASN A 63 -0.49 -9.09 -3.95
C ASN A 63 -1.29 -9.19 -2.64
N GLY A 64 -1.84 -10.39 -2.39
CA GLY A 64 -2.57 -10.69 -1.16
C GLY A 64 -1.72 -10.50 0.10
N ARG A 65 -0.40 -10.75 0.03
CA ARG A 65 0.53 -10.50 1.14
C ARG A 65 0.65 -9.01 1.45
N TYR A 66 0.69 -8.15 0.43
CA TYR A 66 0.68 -6.69 0.62
C TYR A 66 -0.56 -6.25 1.39
N ARG A 67 -1.75 -6.66 0.93
CA ARG A 67 -3.03 -6.34 1.57
C ARG A 67 -3.00 -6.69 3.06
N ASP A 68 -2.60 -7.92 3.32
CA ASP A 68 -2.58 -8.56 4.62
C ASP A 68 -1.62 -7.88 5.60
N THR A 69 -0.35 -7.70 5.20
CA THR A 69 0.68 -7.04 6.03
C THR A 69 0.36 -5.57 6.27
N VAL A 70 -0.16 -4.84 5.27
CA VAL A 70 -0.53 -3.43 5.45
C VAL A 70 -1.74 -3.27 6.38
N ARG A 71 -2.75 -4.14 6.26
CA ARG A 71 -3.86 -4.20 7.22
C ARG A 71 -3.37 -4.49 8.63
N ASP A 72 -2.51 -5.49 8.78
CA ASP A 72 -1.94 -5.89 10.08
C ASP A 72 -1.08 -4.80 10.72
N PHE A 73 -0.28 -4.09 9.92
CA PHE A 73 0.48 -2.93 10.37
C PHE A 73 -0.42 -1.85 10.97
N TRP A 74 -1.51 -1.47 10.29
CA TRP A 74 -2.38 -0.38 10.71
C TRP A 74 -3.37 -0.76 11.82
N ARG A 75 -3.78 -2.04 11.92
CA ARG A 75 -4.51 -2.56 13.10
C ARG A 75 -3.59 -2.88 14.29
N ARG A 76 -2.30 -2.54 14.20
CA ARG A 76 -1.30 -2.68 15.26
C ARG A 76 -1.02 -4.11 15.69
N LYS A 77 -1.22 -5.08 14.80
CA LYS A 77 -0.88 -6.47 15.09
C LYS A 77 0.65 -6.60 15.12
N PRO A 78 1.23 -7.27 16.13
CA PRO A 78 2.66 -7.51 16.16
C PRO A 78 3.07 -8.38 14.96
N GLU A 79 3.75 -7.77 13.99
CA GLU A 79 4.27 -8.44 12.79
C GLU A 79 5.68 -7.96 12.47
N SER A 80 6.35 -8.69 11.58
CA SER A 80 7.71 -8.35 11.15
C SER A 80 7.72 -7.02 10.40
N LEU A 81 8.43 -6.02 10.95
CA LEU A 81 8.70 -4.76 10.26
C LEU A 81 9.40 -4.98 8.92
N ALA A 82 10.24 -6.02 8.83
CA ALA A 82 10.92 -6.40 7.60
C ALA A 82 9.91 -6.80 6.51
N ASP A 83 8.84 -7.52 6.86
CA ASP A 83 7.80 -7.89 5.88
C ASP A 83 7.07 -6.64 5.37
N PHE A 84 6.76 -5.68 6.25
CA PHE A 84 6.24 -4.38 5.83
C PHE A 84 7.23 -3.65 4.90
N GLY A 85 8.52 -3.69 5.20
CA GLY A 85 9.59 -3.14 4.35
C GLY A 85 9.60 -3.73 2.94
N TYR A 86 9.48 -5.06 2.82
CA TYR A 86 9.31 -5.74 1.53
C TYR A 86 8.03 -5.30 0.82
N ARG A 87 6.90 -5.26 1.51
CA ARG A 87 5.62 -4.82 0.91
C ARG A 87 5.71 -3.40 0.39
N PHE A 88 6.26 -2.48 1.17
CA PHE A 88 6.40 -1.07 0.79
C PHE A 88 7.33 -0.88 -0.42
N THR A 89 8.37 -1.71 -0.56
CA THR A 89 9.36 -1.62 -1.65
C THR A 89 9.03 -2.51 -2.86
N GLY A 90 7.80 -3.00 -2.98
CA GLY A 90 7.31 -3.68 -4.18
C GLY A 90 7.48 -5.19 -4.16
N SER A 91 7.71 -5.77 -2.98
CA SER A 91 7.74 -7.22 -2.72
C SER A 91 8.80 -7.96 -3.54
N SER A 92 10.05 -7.46 -3.49
CA SER A 92 11.17 -8.07 -4.21
C SER A 92 11.40 -9.53 -3.83
N ASP A 93 11.09 -9.91 -2.60
CA ASP A 93 11.14 -11.28 -2.09
C ASP A 93 10.28 -12.28 -2.88
N PHE A 94 9.19 -11.82 -3.51
CA PHE A 94 8.39 -12.65 -4.41
C PHE A 94 8.78 -12.51 -5.88
N TYR A 95 9.14 -11.31 -6.32
CA TYR A 95 9.14 -10.99 -7.75
C TYR A 95 10.52 -10.78 -8.36
N GLU A 96 11.53 -10.37 -7.59
CA GLU A 96 12.82 -9.95 -8.14
C GLU A 96 13.58 -11.10 -8.81
N THR A 97 13.59 -12.28 -8.17
CA THR A 97 14.30 -13.47 -8.68
C THR A 97 13.60 -14.16 -9.86
N THR A 98 12.38 -13.72 -10.20
CA THR A 98 11.55 -14.33 -11.26
C THR A 98 11.73 -13.66 -12.63
N GLY A 99 12.69 -12.72 -12.75
CA GLY A 99 12.88 -11.90 -13.95
C GLY A 99 11.86 -10.76 -14.09
N ARG A 100 10.99 -10.59 -13.08
CA ARG A 100 9.97 -9.56 -13.03
C ARG A 100 10.48 -8.28 -12.38
N ARG A 101 9.70 -7.21 -12.56
CA ARG A 101 9.96 -5.85 -12.07
C ARG A 101 8.93 -5.48 -10.99
N PRO A 102 9.10 -4.36 -10.27
CA PRO A 102 8.13 -3.94 -9.24
C PRO A 102 6.67 -3.90 -9.72
N HIS A 103 6.44 -3.62 -11.00
CA HIS A 103 5.09 -3.59 -11.56
C HIS A 103 4.36 -4.95 -11.54
N ALA A 104 5.06 -6.06 -11.32
CA ALA A 104 4.42 -7.36 -11.15
C ALA A 104 3.58 -7.44 -9.86
N SER A 105 3.87 -6.59 -8.87
CA SER A 105 3.06 -6.45 -7.66
C SER A 105 1.90 -5.49 -7.91
N ILE A 106 0.67 -6.00 -7.97
CA ILE A 106 -0.55 -5.19 -7.85
C ILE A 106 -0.86 -5.07 -6.36
N ASN A 107 -0.50 -3.93 -5.78
CA ASN A 107 -0.75 -3.63 -4.37
C ASN A 107 -2.19 -3.16 -4.20
N PHE A 108 -2.87 -3.64 -3.17
CA PHE A 108 -4.22 -3.20 -2.82
C PHE A 108 -4.45 -3.40 -1.32
N VAL A 109 -5.27 -2.53 -0.73
CA VAL A 109 -5.71 -2.69 0.67
C VAL A 109 -7.12 -3.26 0.70
N THR A 110 -7.94 -2.96 -0.29
CA THR A 110 -9.36 -3.31 -0.40
C THR A 110 -9.66 -3.73 -1.83
N ALA A 111 -10.67 -4.58 -1.99
CA ALA A 111 -11.15 -5.09 -3.27
C ALA A 111 -12.66 -5.33 -3.15
N HIS A 112 -13.28 -5.87 -4.19
CA HIS A 112 -14.68 -6.28 -4.11
C HIS A 112 -14.89 -7.41 -3.09
N ASP A 113 -13.89 -8.28 -2.92
CA ASP A 113 -13.87 -9.27 -1.84
C ASP A 113 -13.45 -8.63 -0.51
N GLY A 114 -14.30 -8.79 0.50
CA GLY A 114 -14.09 -8.24 1.83
C GLY A 114 -14.68 -6.85 2.01
N PHE A 115 -14.15 -6.13 3.00
CA PHE A 115 -14.60 -4.78 3.31
C PHE A 115 -14.14 -3.72 2.31
N THR A 116 -14.97 -2.68 2.17
CA THR A 116 -14.57 -1.34 1.70
C THR A 116 -13.54 -0.71 2.65
N LEU A 117 -12.90 0.38 2.24
CA LEU A 117 -11.93 1.06 3.11
C LEU A 117 -12.60 1.69 4.34
N ARG A 118 -13.81 2.24 4.20
CA ARG A 118 -14.58 2.76 5.33
C ARG A 118 -14.96 1.63 6.30
N ASP A 119 -15.40 0.49 5.79
CA ASP A 119 -15.81 -0.63 6.64
C ASP A 119 -14.63 -1.33 7.31
N LEU A 120 -13.47 -1.37 6.64
CA LEU A 120 -12.22 -1.91 7.18
C LEU A 120 -11.80 -1.22 8.48
N VAL A 121 -12.15 0.06 8.65
CA VAL A 121 -11.87 0.86 9.85
C VAL A 121 -13.08 1.04 10.77
N SER A 122 -14.23 0.45 10.42
CA SER A 122 -15.50 0.65 11.13
C SER A 122 -16.12 -0.63 11.69
N TYR A 123 -15.66 -1.81 11.25
CA TYR A 123 -16.21 -3.11 11.67
C TYR A 123 -15.11 -4.09 12.05
N SER A 124 -15.31 -4.81 13.15
CA SER A 124 -14.44 -5.92 13.58
C SER A 124 -14.99 -7.27 13.13
N GLN A 125 -16.29 -7.35 12.82
CA GLN A 125 -16.97 -8.56 12.36
C GLN A 125 -17.76 -8.28 11.07
N LYS A 126 -18.01 -9.32 10.30
CA LYS A 126 -18.86 -9.25 9.10
C LYS A 126 -20.34 -9.21 9.47
N HIS A 127 -21.12 -8.43 8.72
CA HIS A 127 -22.56 -8.24 8.85
C HIS A 127 -23.24 -8.60 7.51
N ASN A 128 -23.16 -9.88 7.16
CA ASN A 128 -23.63 -10.42 5.87
C ASN A 128 -25.09 -10.92 5.94
N GLN A 129 -25.87 -10.55 6.95
CA GLN A 129 -27.21 -11.10 7.16
C GLN A 129 -28.16 -10.83 5.97
N ALA A 130 -27.95 -9.72 5.26
CA ALA A 130 -28.70 -9.39 4.04
C ALA A 130 -28.52 -10.42 2.90
N ASN A 131 -27.47 -11.23 2.93
CA ASN A 131 -27.20 -12.24 1.91
C ASN A 131 -28.10 -13.49 2.04
N GLY A 132 -28.79 -13.68 3.18
CA GLY A 132 -29.70 -14.79 3.40
C GLY A 132 -29.03 -16.13 3.76
N GLU A 133 -27.73 -16.12 4.09
CA GLU A 133 -26.96 -17.32 4.43
C GLU A 133 -26.63 -17.42 5.93
N ASP A 134 -27.45 -16.78 6.78
CA ASP A 134 -27.26 -16.67 8.25
C ASP A 134 -25.90 -16.07 8.65
N GLY A 135 -25.30 -15.24 7.79
CA GLY A 135 -23.98 -14.65 8.00
C GLY A 135 -22.83 -15.66 7.92
N ARG A 136 -23.04 -16.85 7.34
CA ARG A 136 -21.98 -17.87 7.18
C ARG A 136 -21.02 -17.56 6.04
N ASP A 137 -21.48 -16.84 5.02
CA ASP A 137 -20.71 -16.49 3.83
C ASP A 137 -19.69 -15.36 4.10
N GLY A 138 -18.72 -15.19 3.21
CA GLY A 138 -17.62 -14.23 3.35
C GLY A 138 -16.53 -14.66 4.33
N THR A 139 -15.38 -13.98 4.30
CA THR A 139 -14.23 -14.29 5.18
C THR A 139 -14.50 -13.89 6.63
N ASP A 140 -14.00 -14.67 7.60
CA ASP A 140 -14.00 -14.30 9.02
C ASP A 140 -12.71 -13.57 9.45
N ASP A 141 -11.63 -13.65 8.66
CA ASP A 141 -10.37 -12.94 8.92
C ASP A 141 -10.24 -11.71 8.01
N ASN A 142 -10.96 -10.64 8.36
CA ASN A 142 -10.92 -9.39 7.60
C ASN A 142 -9.66 -8.56 7.83
N ARG A 143 -8.96 -8.81 8.93
CA ARG A 143 -7.84 -7.96 9.40
C ARG A 143 -8.22 -6.49 9.57
N SER A 144 -9.44 -6.25 10.02
CA SER A 144 -10.02 -4.93 10.25
C SER A 144 -9.85 -4.47 11.70
N TRP A 145 -10.17 -3.19 11.95
CA TRP A 145 -10.28 -2.62 13.28
C TRP A 145 -11.34 -1.53 13.29
N ASN A 146 -12.38 -1.69 14.11
CA ASN A 146 -13.50 -0.76 14.17
C ASN A 146 -13.21 0.62 14.82
N CYS A 147 -11.96 0.84 15.25
CA CYS A 147 -11.47 2.06 15.89
C CYS A 147 -12.16 2.44 17.20
N GLY A 148 -12.89 1.52 17.84
CA GLY A 148 -13.51 1.70 19.16
C GLY A 148 -15.03 1.53 19.19
N ALA A 149 -15.71 1.56 18.04
CA ALA A 149 -17.16 1.36 17.94
C ALA A 149 -17.47 0.46 16.74
N GLU A 150 -18.41 -0.48 16.85
CA GLU A 150 -18.83 -1.32 15.72
C GLU A 150 -19.89 -0.59 14.88
N GLY A 151 -19.57 -0.29 13.61
CA GLY A 151 -20.45 0.43 12.70
C GLY A 151 -20.50 1.95 12.94
N PRO A 152 -21.58 2.63 12.48
CA PRO A 152 -21.75 4.08 12.63
C PRO A 152 -21.69 4.55 14.10
N THR A 153 -21.08 5.71 14.34
CA THR A 153 -20.97 6.31 15.68
C THR A 153 -20.94 7.83 15.60
N ASP A 154 -21.40 8.48 16.68
CA ASP A 154 -21.31 9.93 16.86
C ASP A 154 -20.10 10.34 17.73
N ASP A 155 -19.25 9.38 18.15
CA ASP A 155 -18.05 9.68 18.93
C ASP A 155 -17.00 10.39 18.04
N PRO A 156 -16.71 11.69 18.29
CA PRO A 156 -15.80 12.45 17.46
C PRO A 156 -14.35 11.95 17.52
N GLN A 157 -13.96 11.24 18.58
CA GLN A 157 -12.61 10.67 18.68
C GLN A 157 -12.47 9.46 17.76
N VAL A 158 -13.50 8.61 17.69
CA VAL A 158 -13.54 7.46 16.78
C VAL A 158 -13.58 7.92 15.34
N GLU A 159 -14.44 8.87 15.00
CA GLU A 159 -14.56 9.38 13.62
C GLU A 159 -13.27 10.06 13.15
N ARG A 160 -12.58 10.83 14.00
CA ARG A 160 -11.27 11.40 13.68
C ARG A 160 -10.22 10.32 13.41
N LEU A 161 -10.19 9.27 14.24
CA LEU A 161 -9.28 8.14 14.06
C LEU A 161 -9.58 7.39 12.76
N ARG A 162 -10.85 7.11 12.45
CA ARG A 162 -11.27 6.46 11.20
C ARG A 162 -10.89 7.28 9.98
N ALA A 163 -11.13 8.59 9.99
CA ALA A 163 -10.71 9.48 8.91
C ALA A 163 -9.19 9.45 8.70
N ARG A 164 -8.42 9.46 9.80
CA ARG A 164 -6.95 9.32 9.75
C ARG A 164 -6.52 7.98 9.18
N GLN A 165 -7.14 6.86 9.61
CA GLN A 165 -6.83 5.52 9.13
C GLN A 165 -7.13 5.33 7.64
N GLN A 166 -8.26 5.84 7.14
CA GLN A 166 -8.55 5.83 5.70
C GLN A 166 -7.43 6.54 4.92
N ARG A 167 -6.98 7.72 5.38
CA ARG A 167 -5.85 8.45 4.77
C ARG A 167 -4.53 7.70 4.90
N ASN A 168 -4.28 7.03 6.02
CA ASN A 168 -3.08 6.22 6.24
C ASN A 168 -2.97 5.08 5.22
N PHE A 169 -4.05 4.31 5.06
CA PHE A 169 -4.09 3.22 4.08
C PHE A 169 -3.88 3.72 2.65
N LEU A 170 -4.56 4.80 2.27
CA LEU A 170 -4.37 5.43 0.96
C LEU A 170 -2.94 5.92 0.77
N ALA A 171 -2.36 6.60 1.77
CA ALA A 171 -0.98 7.07 1.76
C ALA A 171 0.01 5.92 1.60
N THR A 172 -0.11 4.86 2.41
CA THR A 172 0.74 3.67 2.29
C THR A 172 0.64 3.07 0.89
N LEU A 173 -0.58 2.89 0.37
CA LEU A 173 -0.83 2.34 -0.97
C LEU A 173 -0.17 3.17 -2.07
N MET A 174 -0.36 4.49 -2.03
CA MET A 174 0.11 5.41 -3.08
C MET A 174 1.60 5.78 -2.97
N LEU A 175 2.25 5.53 -1.84
CA LEU A 175 3.69 5.72 -1.66
C LEU A 175 4.51 4.43 -1.86
N SER A 176 3.87 3.26 -1.76
CA SER A 176 4.54 1.96 -1.99
C SER A 176 4.96 1.78 -3.44
N GLN A 177 6.06 1.05 -3.68
CA GLN A 177 6.45 0.62 -5.02
C GLN A 177 5.55 -0.51 -5.53
N GLY A 178 5.36 -0.57 -6.85
CA GLY A 178 4.42 -1.47 -7.52
C GLY A 178 3.28 -0.71 -8.18
N VAL A 179 2.22 -1.42 -8.54
CA VAL A 179 1.01 -0.82 -9.13
C VAL A 179 -0.08 -0.77 -8.07
N PRO A 180 -0.51 0.41 -7.59
CA PRO A 180 -1.61 0.49 -6.65
C PRO A 180 -2.94 0.26 -7.38
N MET A 181 -3.81 -0.53 -6.77
CA MET A 181 -5.20 -0.70 -7.14
C MET A 181 -6.08 -0.10 -6.04
N LEU A 182 -6.91 0.86 -6.42
CA LEU A 182 -7.92 1.47 -5.55
C LEU A 182 -9.26 0.82 -5.84
N LEU A 183 -9.97 0.37 -4.80
CA LEU A 183 -11.35 -0.06 -4.92
C LEU A 183 -12.23 1.18 -5.17
N GLY A 184 -13.01 1.17 -6.24
CA GLY A 184 -13.87 2.30 -6.56
C GLY A 184 -14.86 2.60 -5.43
N GLY A 185 -14.99 3.87 -5.09
CA GLY A 185 -15.84 4.36 -4.02
C GLY A 185 -15.12 4.51 -2.68
N ASP A 186 -13.93 3.93 -2.49
CA ASP A 186 -13.15 4.15 -1.27
C ASP A 186 -12.73 5.63 -1.13
N GLU A 187 -12.48 6.32 -2.24
CA GLU A 187 -12.20 7.76 -2.27
C GLU A 187 -13.41 8.62 -1.87
N LEU A 188 -14.62 8.05 -1.90
CA LEU A 188 -15.87 8.72 -1.54
C LEU A 188 -16.31 8.38 -0.11
N GLY A 189 -15.65 7.42 0.54
CA GLY A 189 -16.11 6.82 1.79
C GLY A 189 -17.27 5.84 1.59
N ARG A 190 -17.30 5.09 0.48
CA ARG A 190 -18.32 4.05 0.25
C ARG A 190 -18.30 3.03 1.39
N THR A 191 -19.49 2.64 1.84
CA THR A 191 -19.72 1.60 2.86
C THR A 191 -20.70 0.57 2.31
N GLN A 192 -20.54 -0.67 2.77
CA GLN A 192 -21.48 -1.77 2.58
C GLN A 192 -22.10 -2.16 3.92
N ASN A 193 -22.11 -1.24 4.90
CA ASN A 193 -22.64 -1.42 6.25
C ASN A 193 -22.09 -2.65 6.98
N GLY A 194 -20.81 -2.97 6.75
CA GLY A 194 -20.17 -4.14 7.33
C GLY A 194 -20.49 -5.46 6.61
N ASN A 195 -21.18 -5.44 5.47
CA ASN A 195 -21.24 -6.60 4.59
C ASN A 195 -19.89 -6.73 3.86
N ASN A 196 -19.17 -7.83 4.09
CA ASN A 196 -17.85 -8.08 3.50
C ASN A 196 -17.90 -9.01 2.27
N ASN A 197 -19.10 -9.36 1.83
CA ASN A 197 -19.37 -10.28 0.73
C ASN A 197 -20.67 -9.90 0.03
N ALA A 198 -20.78 -8.64 -0.42
CA ALA A 198 -22.01 -8.11 -1.01
C ALA A 198 -22.23 -8.59 -2.46
N TYR A 199 -21.91 -9.86 -2.77
CA TYR A 199 -21.92 -10.42 -4.12
C TYR A 199 -23.33 -10.53 -4.71
N CYS A 200 -24.34 -10.67 -3.86
CA CYS A 200 -25.75 -10.83 -4.22
C CYS A 200 -26.62 -9.60 -3.91
N GLN A 201 -26.01 -8.48 -3.52
CA GLN A 201 -26.71 -7.24 -3.18
C GLN A 201 -26.74 -6.32 -4.40
N ASP A 202 -27.89 -6.25 -5.08
CA ASP A 202 -28.18 -5.34 -6.20
C ASP A 202 -29.03 -4.15 -5.69
N ASP A 203 -28.51 -3.45 -4.67
CA ASP A 203 -29.24 -2.43 -3.90
C ASP A 203 -28.31 -1.39 -3.23
N GLU A 204 -28.85 -0.55 -2.35
CA GLU A 204 -28.13 0.51 -1.64
C GLU A 204 -26.91 0.03 -0.83
N ILE A 205 -26.80 -1.26 -0.49
CA ILE A 205 -25.60 -1.80 0.17
C ILE A 205 -24.41 -1.75 -0.77
N SER A 206 -24.58 -2.00 -2.07
CA SER A 206 -23.48 -2.04 -3.03
C SER A 206 -23.39 -0.79 -3.91
N TRP A 207 -24.47 0.00 -4.02
CA TRP A 207 -24.55 1.20 -4.86
C TRP A 207 -23.62 2.32 -4.40
N TYR A 208 -23.25 3.16 -5.37
CA TYR A 208 -22.51 4.39 -5.09
C TYR A 208 -23.49 5.45 -4.62
N ASP A 209 -23.40 5.82 -3.34
CA ASP A 209 -24.12 6.96 -2.81
C ASP A 209 -23.40 8.27 -3.13
N TRP A 210 -23.75 8.87 -4.26
CA TRP A 210 -23.24 10.18 -4.67
C TRP A 210 -23.77 11.35 -3.81
N GLY A 211 -24.79 11.12 -2.99
CA GLY A 211 -25.35 12.13 -2.08
C GLY A 211 -24.54 12.31 -0.79
N SER A 212 -23.74 11.31 -0.41
CA SER A 212 -23.02 11.25 0.87
C SER A 212 -21.50 11.16 0.72
N VAL A 213 -20.94 11.83 -0.29
CA VAL A 213 -19.50 11.83 -0.58
C VAL A 213 -18.70 12.51 0.54
N ASP A 214 -17.66 11.83 1.03
CA ASP A 214 -16.64 12.41 1.90
C ASP A 214 -15.69 13.34 1.11
N GLY A 215 -16.06 14.62 1.06
CA GLY A 215 -15.30 15.65 0.33
C GLY A 215 -13.82 15.75 0.73
N PRO A 216 -13.47 15.84 2.02
CA PRO A 216 -12.08 15.83 2.48
C PRO A 216 -11.29 14.59 2.06
N LEU A 217 -11.89 13.39 2.12
CA LEU A 217 -11.24 12.16 1.67
C LEU A 217 -11.03 12.14 0.15
N LEU A 218 -12.01 12.61 -0.62
CA LEU A 218 -11.92 12.72 -2.07
C LEU A 218 -10.81 13.70 -2.50
N GLU A 219 -10.70 14.87 -1.85
CA GLU A 219 -9.62 15.82 -2.11
C GLU A 219 -8.25 15.21 -1.77
N PHE A 220 -8.13 14.59 -0.59
CA PHE A 220 -6.91 13.91 -0.17
C PHE A 220 -6.48 12.84 -1.18
N SER A 221 -7.40 11.95 -1.57
CA SER A 221 -7.18 10.88 -2.54
C SER A 221 -6.73 11.44 -3.89
N SER A 222 -7.41 12.49 -4.38
CA SER A 222 -7.08 13.15 -5.65
C SER A 222 -5.68 13.76 -5.64
N ARG A 223 -5.32 14.47 -4.57
CA ARG A 223 -4.00 15.09 -4.42
C ARG A 223 -2.89 14.05 -4.26
N LEU A 224 -3.17 12.96 -3.57
CA LEU A 224 -2.22 11.85 -3.40
C LEU A 224 -1.97 11.09 -4.71
N ILE A 225 -3.01 10.86 -5.52
CA ILE A 225 -2.87 10.29 -6.87
C ILE A 225 -2.06 11.23 -7.77
N ALA A 226 -2.35 12.54 -7.73
CA ALA A 226 -1.61 13.55 -8.49
C ALA A 226 -0.13 13.57 -8.08
N LEU A 227 0.16 13.51 -6.78
CA LEU A 227 1.52 13.41 -6.24
C LEU A 227 2.24 12.17 -6.78
N ARG A 228 1.65 10.97 -6.66
CA ARG A 228 2.26 9.74 -7.20
C ARG A 228 2.54 9.86 -8.70
N ARG A 229 1.62 10.47 -9.47
CA ARG A 229 1.78 10.68 -10.92
C ARG A 229 2.85 11.71 -11.27
N ALA A 230 3.11 12.68 -10.40
CA ALA A 230 4.14 13.69 -10.60
C ALA A 230 5.55 13.17 -10.28
N HIS A 231 5.67 12.21 -9.36
CA HIS A 231 6.95 11.78 -8.80
C HIS A 231 7.32 10.33 -9.18
N PRO A 232 8.23 10.11 -10.16
CA PRO A 232 8.78 8.81 -10.51
C PRO A 232 9.37 7.98 -9.36
N VAL A 233 9.82 8.59 -8.26
CA VAL A 233 10.38 7.91 -7.09
C VAL A 233 9.39 6.92 -6.46
N PHE A 234 8.08 7.16 -6.56
CA PHE A 234 7.04 6.24 -6.08
C PHE A 234 6.58 5.23 -7.15
N ARG A 235 7.07 5.35 -8.38
CA ARG A 235 6.67 4.53 -9.55
C ARG A 235 7.89 3.93 -10.23
N ARG A 236 8.84 3.42 -9.45
CA ARG A 236 10.10 2.91 -9.98
C ARG A 236 9.84 1.73 -10.91
N ARG A 237 10.47 1.75 -12.08
CA ARG A 237 10.44 0.63 -13.04
C ARG A 237 11.42 -0.49 -12.66
N ARG A 238 12.36 -0.22 -11.76
CA ARG A 238 13.43 -1.11 -11.34
C ARG A 238 13.50 -1.18 -9.82
N TRP A 239 14.02 -2.29 -9.32
CA TRP A 239 14.28 -2.51 -7.90
C TRP A 239 15.22 -1.43 -7.33
N PHE A 240 15.11 -1.20 -6.03
CA PHE A 240 16.13 -0.45 -5.31
C PHE A 240 17.45 -1.22 -5.39
N GLN A 241 18.56 -0.51 -5.51
CA GLN A 241 19.88 -1.11 -5.61
C GLN A 241 20.56 -0.99 -4.25
N ASP A 242 20.73 -2.11 -3.56
CA ASP A 242 21.52 -2.18 -2.33
C ASP A 242 23.04 -2.12 -2.61
N ARG A 243 23.48 -1.10 -3.36
CA ARG A 243 24.89 -0.87 -3.70
C ARG A 243 25.18 0.59 -4.02
N PRO A 244 26.43 1.06 -3.80
CA PRO A 244 26.88 2.34 -4.34
C PRO A 244 26.80 2.28 -5.87
N ILE A 245 25.96 3.12 -6.46
CA ILE A 245 25.87 3.26 -7.92
C ILE A 245 27.26 3.66 -8.42
N HIS A 246 27.73 3.06 -9.53
CA HIS A 246 29.02 3.43 -10.11
C HIS A 246 29.06 4.93 -10.42
N GLY A 247 29.90 5.67 -9.68
CA GLY A 247 29.95 7.13 -9.62
C GLY A 247 29.62 7.61 -8.20
N GLN A 248 30.49 8.41 -7.58
CA GLN A 248 30.46 8.74 -6.15
C GLN A 248 29.05 8.91 -5.52
N GLY A 249 28.71 8.05 -4.55
CA GLY A 249 28.18 8.51 -3.26
C GLY A 249 26.67 8.53 -2.98
N THR A 250 25.76 8.10 -3.86
CA THR A 250 24.31 8.18 -3.56
C THR A 250 23.63 6.82 -3.41
N ARG A 251 23.06 6.58 -2.22
CA ARG A 251 22.08 5.52 -1.92
C ARG A 251 20.73 5.89 -2.55
N ASP A 252 19.89 4.90 -2.85
CA ASP A 252 18.56 5.14 -3.44
C ASP A 252 17.40 4.95 -2.45
N ILE A 253 17.63 4.26 -1.34
CA ILE A 253 16.74 4.16 -0.18
C ILE A 253 17.54 4.06 1.13
N ALA A 254 16.99 4.55 2.23
CA ALA A 254 17.51 4.34 3.58
C ALA A 254 16.36 4.31 4.60
N TRP A 255 16.52 3.56 5.69
CA TRP A 255 15.49 3.30 6.68
C TRP A 255 15.94 3.78 8.05
N PHE A 256 15.05 4.37 8.83
CA PHE A 256 15.39 5.05 10.08
C PHE A 256 14.48 4.64 11.22
N THR A 257 15.05 4.53 12.42
CA THR A 257 14.30 4.48 13.68
C THR A 257 13.66 5.85 13.96
N PRO A 258 12.67 5.93 14.86
CA PRO A 258 12.11 7.21 15.31
C PRO A 258 13.18 8.17 15.87
N GLU A 259 14.29 7.65 16.39
CA GLU A 259 15.41 8.45 16.91
C GLU A 259 16.30 9.05 15.81
N GLY A 260 15.99 8.80 14.53
CA GLY A 260 16.73 9.32 13.37
C GLY A 260 18.03 8.56 13.08
N VAL A 261 18.16 7.35 13.62
CA VAL A 261 19.30 6.45 13.38
C VAL A 261 18.94 5.49 12.26
N GLU A 262 19.88 5.25 11.34
CA GLU A 262 19.67 4.27 10.27
C GLU A 262 19.46 2.87 10.85
N MET A 263 18.47 2.13 10.34
CA MET A 263 18.12 0.79 10.82
C MET A 263 19.27 -0.19 10.61
N THR A 264 19.69 -0.87 11.67
CA THR A 264 20.60 -2.03 11.60
C THR A 264 19.81 -3.33 11.45
N GLU A 265 20.49 -4.43 11.10
CA GLU A 265 19.88 -5.77 11.04
C GLU A 265 19.23 -6.16 12.38
N GLU A 266 19.87 -5.83 13.50
CA GLU A 266 19.30 -6.09 14.84
C GLU A 266 18.04 -5.26 15.09
N ALA A 267 18.01 -4.01 14.62
CA ALA A 267 16.83 -3.15 14.74
C ALA A 267 15.65 -3.71 13.92
N TRP A 268 15.90 -4.23 12.71
CA TRP A 268 14.92 -4.94 11.91
C TRP A 268 14.40 -6.22 12.60
N ALA A 269 15.31 -7.00 13.19
CA ALA A 269 14.97 -8.25 13.88
C ALA A 269 14.25 -8.05 15.22
N SER A 270 14.45 -6.89 15.87
CA SER A 270 13.86 -6.60 17.19
C SER A 270 12.32 -6.51 17.19
N GLY A 271 11.68 -6.42 16.02
CA GLY A 271 10.27 -6.76 15.80
C GLY A 271 9.23 -5.90 16.53
N MET A 272 9.63 -4.85 17.25
CA MET A 272 8.74 -4.06 18.12
C MET A 272 8.55 -2.61 17.67
N VAL A 273 8.95 -2.27 16.44
CA VAL A 273 8.91 -0.90 15.95
C VAL A 273 7.75 -0.72 14.96
N ASN A 274 6.56 -0.40 15.46
CA ASN A 274 5.40 0.03 14.66
C ASN A 274 5.57 1.48 14.14
N ALA A 275 6.80 1.87 13.81
CA ALA A 275 7.18 3.25 13.51
C ALA A 275 8.52 3.30 12.78
N LEU A 276 8.57 3.89 11.59
CA LEU A 276 9.82 3.99 10.85
C LEU A 276 9.83 5.20 9.91
N GLY A 277 11.05 5.67 9.61
CA GLY A 277 11.31 6.66 8.59
C GLY A 277 11.90 6.02 7.33
N ILE A 278 11.47 6.45 6.16
CA ILE A 278 11.91 5.93 4.86
C ILE A 278 12.40 7.11 4.02
N TRP A 279 13.70 7.18 3.81
CA TRP A 279 14.29 8.12 2.86
C TRP A 279 14.36 7.48 1.48
N MET A 280 13.88 8.16 0.46
CA MET A 280 13.92 7.71 -0.93
C MET A 280 14.53 8.79 -1.81
N SER A 281 15.62 8.43 -2.49
CA SER A 281 16.33 9.32 -3.40
C SER A 281 15.56 9.53 -4.69
N GLY A 282 15.36 10.78 -5.07
CA GLY A 282 14.93 11.15 -6.43
C GLY A 282 16.06 11.11 -7.46
N ALA A 283 17.31 10.95 -7.01
CA ALA A 283 18.47 10.82 -7.89
C ALA A 283 18.71 9.36 -8.30
N GLY A 284 19.26 9.18 -9.51
CA GLY A 284 19.65 7.85 -10.00
C GLY A 284 18.48 6.97 -10.47
N LEU A 285 17.27 7.52 -10.59
CA LEU A 285 16.15 6.80 -11.21
C LEU A 285 16.42 6.63 -12.71
N LEU A 286 16.09 5.45 -13.22
CA LEU A 286 16.25 5.10 -14.63
C LEU A 286 14.90 4.75 -15.24
N GLY A 287 14.67 5.28 -16.44
CA GLY A 287 13.51 4.96 -17.25
C GLY A 287 13.64 3.62 -17.98
N SER A 288 12.82 3.46 -19.02
CA SER A 288 12.71 2.17 -19.72
C SER A 288 13.95 1.89 -20.57
N ASP A 289 14.46 2.94 -21.22
CA ASP A 289 15.60 2.92 -22.12
C ASP A 289 16.90 3.29 -21.39
N TYR A 290 16.92 3.13 -20.06
CA TYR A 290 18.04 3.46 -19.17
C TYR A 290 18.42 4.94 -19.15
N GLU A 291 17.50 5.81 -19.58
CA GLU A 291 17.60 7.25 -19.47
C GLU A 291 17.47 7.71 -18.01
N PRO A 292 18.31 8.65 -17.52
CA PRO A 292 18.12 9.24 -16.20
C PRO A 292 16.79 9.99 -16.10
N VAL A 293 16.05 9.73 -15.03
CA VAL A 293 14.79 10.41 -14.72
C VAL A 293 14.97 11.18 -13.41
N PRO A 294 15.13 12.52 -13.44
CA PRO A 294 15.26 13.28 -12.20
C PRO A 294 13.93 13.31 -11.44
N ASP A 295 14.01 13.31 -10.12
CA ASP A 295 12.87 13.55 -9.23
C ASP A 295 13.35 14.21 -7.92
N ASP A 296 12.39 14.66 -7.13
CA ASP A 296 12.60 15.13 -5.77
C ASP A 296 12.94 13.95 -4.83
N THR A 297 13.71 14.24 -3.77
CA THR A 297 13.98 13.30 -2.68
C THR A 297 12.95 13.44 -1.57
N PHE A 298 12.47 12.31 -1.05
CA PHE A 298 11.40 12.28 -0.04
C PHE A 298 11.83 11.55 1.23
N TYR A 299 11.19 11.90 2.34
CA TYR A 299 11.24 11.20 3.60
C TYR A 299 9.81 10.90 4.07
N VAL A 300 9.50 9.62 4.23
CA VAL A 300 8.19 9.14 4.68
C VAL A 300 8.31 8.70 6.12
N ILE A 301 7.51 9.28 7.01
CA ILE A 301 7.32 8.77 8.36
C ILE A 301 6.02 7.96 8.36
N ILE A 302 6.09 6.72 8.82
CA ILE A 302 4.93 5.84 8.97
C ILE A 302 4.94 5.32 10.40
N SER A 303 3.85 5.55 11.14
CA SER A 303 3.72 5.01 12.49
C SER A 303 2.31 4.52 12.77
N SER A 304 2.19 3.26 13.19
CA SER A 304 1.00 2.67 13.81
C SER A 304 1.14 2.55 15.33
N ARG A 305 2.07 3.28 15.95
CA ARG A 305 2.21 3.32 17.41
C ARG A 305 0.96 3.87 18.06
N ASP A 306 0.74 3.43 19.30
CA ASP A 306 -0.24 4.03 20.17
C ASP A 306 0.36 5.24 20.89
N GLY A 307 -0.39 6.34 20.87
CA GLY A 307 0.04 7.63 21.41
C GLY A 307 0.95 8.44 20.47
N ALA A 308 1.00 9.74 20.72
CA ALA A 308 1.90 10.65 20.03
C ALA A 308 3.37 10.30 20.32
N SER A 309 4.22 10.45 19.31
CA SER A 309 5.65 10.21 19.38
C SER A 309 6.43 11.36 18.74
N SER A 310 7.75 11.37 18.92
CA SER A 310 8.63 12.34 18.28
C SER A 310 9.59 11.60 17.37
N PHE A 311 9.65 12.00 16.11
CA PHE A 311 10.63 11.51 15.15
C PHE A 311 11.77 12.52 15.01
N ARG A 312 13.01 12.05 14.97
CA ARG A 312 14.15 12.89 14.59
C ARG A 312 14.37 12.76 13.09
N LEU A 313 14.32 13.88 12.38
CA LEU A 313 14.61 13.90 10.95
C LEU A 313 16.06 13.51 10.68
N PRO A 314 16.38 12.92 9.50
CA PRO A 314 17.74 12.54 9.14
C PRO A 314 18.73 13.71 9.22
N SER A 315 20.02 13.37 9.35
CA SER A 315 21.10 14.36 9.34
C SER A 315 21.26 15.02 7.96
N THR A 316 22.11 16.05 7.90
CA THR A 316 22.41 16.79 6.66
C THR A 316 23.00 15.92 5.55
N ALA A 317 23.49 14.72 5.87
CA ALA A 317 23.91 13.74 4.86
C ALA A 317 22.75 13.29 3.94
N PHE A 318 21.50 13.39 4.39
CA PHE A 318 20.30 12.99 3.65
C PHE A 318 19.49 14.19 3.14
N GLY A 319 19.67 15.36 3.73
CA GLY A 319 19.07 16.63 3.31
C GLY A 319 19.08 17.68 4.41
N ASP A 320 19.33 18.94 4.03
CA ASP A 320 19.48 20.06 4.98
C ASP A 320 18.15 20.54 5.56
N ARG A 321 17.09 20.54 4.73
CA ARG A 321 15.76 21.01 5.10
C ARG A 321 14.68 20.12 4.49
N TRP A 322 13.60 20.00 5.23
CA TRP A 322 12.46 19.15 4.92
C TRP A 322 11.19 19.97 4.91
N LYS A 323 10.46 19.91 3.81
CA LYS A 323 9.13 20.53 3.65
C LYS A 323 8.07 19.47 3.85
N VAL A 324 7.13 19.68 4.77
CA VAL A 324 5.96 18.78 4.90
C VAL A 324 5.14 18.87 3.62
N VAL A 325 4.81 17.73 3.01
CA VAL A 325 3.95 17.64 1.82
C VAL A 325 2.52 17.35 2.27
N PHE A 326 2.36 16.35 3.13
CA PHE A 326 1.13 16.08 3.84
C PHE A 326 1.38 15.41 5.19
N ASP A 327 0.37 15.50 6.06
CA ASP A 327 0.23 14.76 7.32
C ASP A 327 -1.22 14.25 7.38
N THR A 328 -1.41 12.95 7.58
CA THR A 328 -2.75 12.33 7.60
C THR A 328 -3.62 12.76 8.78
N ASP A 329 -3.01 13.29 9.84
CA ASP A 329 -3.72 13.86 10.99
C ASP A 329 -4.14 15.32 10.78
N ALA A 330 -3.36 16.08 10.01
CA ALA A 330 -3.59 17.51 9.85
C ALA A 330 -4.88 17.82 9.08
N ASP A 331 -5.50 18.95 9.41
CA ASP A 331 -6.61 19.56 8.67
C ASP A 331 -6.22 20.96 8.16
N PRO A 332 -6.11 21.19 6.83
CA PRO A 332 -6.18 20.19 5.77
C PRO A 332 -4.88 19.35 5.71
N SER A 333 -5.01 18.06 5.36
CA SER A 333 -3.87 17.13 5.38
C SER A 333 -2.74 17.52 4.43
N PHE A 334 -3.05 18.20 3.33
CA PHE A 334 -2.06 18.81 2.44
C PHE A 334 -2.12 20.35 2.56
N PRO A 335 -1.31 20.97 3.43
CA PRO A 335 -1.40 22.39 3.70
C PRO A 335 -1.00 23.26 2.50
N ALA A 336 -1.65 24.42 2.32
CA ALA A 336 -1.29 25.39 1.28
C ALA A 336 0.07 26.07 1.56
N ILE A 337 0.38 26.30 2.84
CA ILE A 337 1.65 26.85 3.31
C ILE A 337 2.31 25.79 4.19
N PRO A 338 3.25 24.99 3.65
CA PRO A 338 3.75 23.86 4.41
C PRO A 338 4.87 24.23 5.37
N ALA A 339 4.89 23.56 6.52
CA ALA A 339 5.95 23.71 7.51
C ALA A 339 7.31 23.23 6.98
N MET A 340 8.36 23.87 7.46
CA MET A 340 9.75 23.60 7.09
C MET A 340 10.54 23.23 8.34
N HIS A 341 11.28 22.13 8.28
CA HIS A 341 12.08 21.62 9.40
C HIS A 341 13.54 21.46 8.96
N PRO A 342 14.54 21.85 9.77
CA PRO A 342 15.93 21.55 9.47
C PRO A 342 16.24 20.06 9.69
N ALA A 343 17.36 19.60 9.13
CA ALA A 343 17.93 18.29 9.43
C ALA A 343 18.08 18.07 10.95
N GLY A 344 17.87 16.85 11.42
CA GLY A 344 17.99 16.51 12.85
C GLY A 344 16.90 17.10 13.76
N ALA A 345 15.93 17.86 13.22
CA ALA A 345 14.83 18.39 14.02
C ALA A 345 13.95 17.27 14.58
N ALA A 346 13.42 17.50 15.78
CA ALA A 346 12.34 16.69 16.32
C ALA A 346 11.01 17.13 15.68
N LEU A 347 10.30 16.19 15.08
CA LEU A 347 8.98 16.37 14.50
C LEU A 347 7.97 15.58 15.33
N PRO A 348 6.94 16.22 15.91
CA PRO A 348 5.84 15.51 16.56
C PRO A 348 5.04 14.71 15.52
N VAL A 349 4.68 13.49 15.87
CA VAL A 349 3.95 12.54 15.02
C VAL A 349 2.84 11.95 15.85
N GLU A 350 1.60 12.20 15.46
CA GLU A 350 0.42 11.71 16.18
C GLU A 350 0.28 10.18 16.03
N SER A 351 -0.44 9.55 16.96
CA SER A 351 -0.78 8.12 16.93
C SER A 351 -1.38 7.72 15.56
N ASN A 352 -0.97 6.58 14.98
CA ASN A 352 -1.44 6.13 13.67
C ASN A 352 -1.39 7.21 12.58
N SER A 353 -0.21 7.66 12.15
CA SER A 353 -0.11 8.71 11.13
C SER A 353 0.96 8.41 10.07
N VAL A 354 0.79 9.04 8.91
CA VAL A 354 1.77 9.11 7.85
C VAL A 354 2.08 10.57 7.57
N ILE A 355 3.36 10.91 7.57
CA ILE A 355 3.84 12.23 7.17
C ILE A 355 4.79 12.05 5.99
N LEU A 356 4.53 12.76 4.90
CA LEU A 356 5.45 12.84 3.79
C LEU A 356 6.19 14.17 3.84
N LEU A 357 7.52 14.14 3.81
CA LEU A 357 8.36 15.31 3.67
C LEU A 357 9.14 15.24 2.36
N ARG A 358 9.38 16.41 1.77
CA ARG A 358 10.24 16.59 0.60
C ARG A 358 11.50 17.34 0.97
N ARG A 359 12.65 16.87 0.50
CA ARG A 359 13.93 17.55 0.67
C ARG A 359 13.92 18.88 -0.09
N ILE A 360 14.41 19.94 0.54
CA ILE A 360 14.65 21.24 -0.09
C ILE A 360 16.14 21.53 0.06
N ASP A 361 16.86 21.51 -1.05
CA ASP A 361 18.27 21.87 -1.09
C ASP A 361 18.39 23.39 -0.96
N VAL A 362 19.32 23.86 -0.12
CA VAL A 362 19.62 25.29 -0.03
C VAL A 362 20.45 25.64 -1.27
N ALA A 363 19.94 26.55 -2.10
CA ALA A 363 20.61 27.04 -3.31
C ALA A 363 21.93 27.76 -3.01
#